data_AF-A0A6G0XV89-F1
#
_entry.id   AF-A0A6G0XV89-F1
#
_cell.length_a   1.000
_cell.length_b   1.000
_cell.length_c   1.000
_cell.angle_alpha   90.00
_cell.angle_beta   90.00
_cell.angle_gamma   90.00
#
_symmetry.space_group_name_H-M   'P 1'
#
loop_
_entity.id
_entity.type
_entity.pdbx_description
1 polymer ?
#
loop_
_entity_poly.entity_id
_entity_poly.type
_entity_poly.pdbx_seq_one_letter_code
_entity_poly.pdbx_strand_id
1 'polypeptide(L)' 'MFIYAGKKAAMAVGNILPLSQLPEGTIVCNVEARIGDKGKFARCSGDYAVIVTHDEDKGKTKIRLPSGSKKTVPSA' A
#
# COMPACT_ATOMS: atom_id res chain seq x y z
N MET A 1 -13.34 14.63 10.41
CA MET A 1 -12.79 13.33 9.92
C MET A 1 -11.43 13.15 10.57
N PHE A 2 -11.15 11.97 11.11
CA PHE A 2 -9.88 11.67 11.78
C PHE A 2 -9.10 10.66 10.94
N ILE A 3 -7.79 10.89 10.81
CA ILE A 3 -6.87 9.98 10.15
C ILE A 3 -6.02 9.32 11.22
N TYR A 4 -5.91 8.00 11.13
CA TYR A 4 -5.09 7.20 12.02
C TYR A 4 -3.97 6.55 11.22
N ALA A 5 -2.76 6.55 11.80
CA ALA A 5 -1.58 5.99 11.18
C ALA A 5 -0.93 4.96 12.11
N GLY A 6 -0.65 3.77 11.57
CA GLY A 6 0.10 2.72 12.25
C GLY A 6 -0.58 1.35 12.23
N LYS A 7 0.14 0.34 12.72
CA LYS A 7 -0.26 -1.09 12.73
C LYS A 7 -1.56 -1.39 13.47
N LYS A 8 -2.06 -0.48 14.31
CA LYS A 8 -3.32 -0.65 15.08
C LYS A 8 -4.46 0.21 14.53
N ALA A 9 -4.23 0.95 13.44
CA ALA A 9 -5.28 1.72 12.82
C ALA A 9 -6.32 0.78 12.21
N ALA A 10 -7.59 1.21 12.22
CA ALA A 10 -8.64 0.48 11.51
C ALA A 10 -8.52 0.72 10.00
N MET A 11 -8.91 -0.28 9.19
CA MET A 11 -9.00 -0.12 7.75
C MET A 11 -10.16 0.83 7.41
N ALA A 12 -9.83 2.06 7.04
CA ALA A 12 -10.78 3.07 6.61
C ALA A 12 -10.13 3.98 5.58
N VAL A 13 -10.95 4.63 4.74
CA VAL A 13 -10.45 5.54 3.70
C VAL A 13 -9.67 6.69 4.33
N GLY A 14 -8.44 6.88 3.87
CA GLY A 14 -7.52 7.91 4.34
C GLY A 14 -6.58 7.48 5.48
N ASN A 15 -6.82 6.33 6.12
CA ASN A 15 -5.90 5.81 7.14
C ASN A 15 -4.62 5.24 6.52
N ILE A 16 -3.56 5.23 7.32
CA ILE A 16 -2.23 4.78 6.89
C ILE A 16 -1.93 3.47 7.63
N LEU A 17 -1.95 2.38 6.87
CA LEU A 17 -1.70 1.03 7.38
C LEU A 17 -0.55 0.36 6.61
N PRO A 18 0.17 -0.56 7.27
CA PRO A 18 1.07 -1.49 6.60
C PRO A 18 0.34 -2.32 5.53
N LEU A 19 1.01 -2.60 4.40
CA LEU A 19 0.40 -3.31 3.27
C LEU A 19 -0.02 -4.74 3.63
N SER A 20 0.67 -5.39 4.56
CA SER A 20 0.34 -6.73 5.07
C SER A 20 -1.04 -6.83 5.73
N GLN A 21 -1.60 -5.72 6.22
CA GLN A 21 -2.90 -5.71 6.91
C GLN A 21 -4.09 -5.46 5.98
N LEU A 22 -3.82 -5.15 4.72
CA LEU A 22 -4.84 -4.82 3.72
C LEU A 22 -5.12 -6.06 2.87
N PRO A 23 -6.38 -6.39 2.57
CA PRO A 23 -6.71 -7.52 1.72
C PRO A 23 -6.31 -7.26 0.26
N GLU A 24 -6.15 -8.35 -0.49
CA GLU A 24 -5.93 -8.29 -1.93
C GLU A 24 -7.11 -7.58 -2.64
N GLY A 25 -6.81 -6.86 -3.73
CA GLY A 25 -7.78 -6.02 -4.42
C GLY A 25 -8.01 -4.63 -3.78
N THR A 26 -7.46 -4.37 -2.59
CA THR A 26 -7.56 -3.04 -1.96
C THR A 26 -6.89 -1.98 -2.82
N ILE A 27 -7.60 -0.86 -2.98
CA ILE A 27 -7.10 0.35 -3.63
C ILE A 27 -6.36 1.18 -2.58
N VAL A 28 -5.10 1.49 -2.87
CA VAL A 28 -4.20 2.24 -1.99
C VAL A 28 -3.55 3.40 -2.75
N CYS A 29 -3.12 4.42 -2.01
CA CYS A 29 -2.35 5.54 -2.54
C CYS A 29 -1.13 5.80 -1.67
N ASN A 30 -0.21 6.62 -2.16
CA ASN A 30 1.01 7.02 -1.46
C ASN A 30 1.85 5.85 -0.92
N VAL A 31 2.00 4.79 -1.72
CA VAL A 31 2.68 3.55 -1.30
C VAL A 31 4.18 3.75 -1.23
N GLU A 32 4.80 3.22 -0.17
CA GLU A 32 6.24 3.23 0.01
C GLU A 32 6.95 2.27 -0.96
N ALA A 33 8.04 2.70 -1.59
CA ALA A 33 8.91 1.82 -2.39
C ALA A 33 9.90 1.04 -1.52
N ARG A 34 10.31 1.66 -0.41
CA ARG A 34 11.11 1.08 0.67
C ARG A 34 10.51 1.54 2.00
N ILE A 35 10.56 0.68 3.01
CA ILE A 35 10.03 1.00 4.34
C ILE A 35 10.62 2.32 4.84
N GLY A 36 9.74 3.28 5.18
CA GLY A 36 10.12 4.58 5.71
C GLY A 36 10.50 5.63 4.66
N ASP A 37 10.28 5.38 3.36
CA ASP A 37 10.53 6.36 2.30
C ASP A 37 9.44 7.45 2.19
N LYS A 38 8.43 7.41 3.06
CA LYS A 38 7.35 8.40 3.19
C LYS A 38 6.42 8.49 1.97
N GLY A 39 6.40 7.44 1.14
CA GLY A 39 5.50 7.30 0.01
C GLY A 39 6.16 7.76 -1.30
N LYS A 40 6.16 6.86 -2.30
CA LYS A 40 6.78 7.07 -3.60
C LYS A 40 5.86 6.76 -4.79
N PHE A 41 4.92 5.85 -4.63
CA PHE A 41 4.01 5.42 -5.70
C PHE A 41 2.60 5.94 -5.49
N ALA A 42 1.85 6.11 -6.60
CA ALA A 42 0.46 6.55 -6.61
C ALA A 42 0.23 7.84 -5.79
N ARG A 43 0.94 8.93 -6.16
CA ARG A 43 0.86 10.24 -5.49
C ARG A 43 0.16 11.33 -6.32
N CYS A 44 0.04 11.14 -7.63
CA CYS A 44 -0.60 12.13 -8.49
C CYS A 44 -2.12 12.11 -8.31
N SER A 45 -2.78 13.19 -8.75
CA SER A 45 -4.24 13.29 -8.67
C SER A 45 -4.92 12.14 -9.41
N GLY A 46 -5.79 11.40 -8.72
CA GLY A 46 -6.52 10.27 -9.29
C GLY A 46 -5.72 8.98 -9.44
N ASP A 47 -4.43 8.98 -9.11
CA ASP A 47 -3.62 7.77 -9.13
C ASP A 47 -3.97 6.85 -7.96
N TYR A 48 -3.94 5.56 -8.24
CA TYR A 48 -4.05 4.52 -7.25
C TYR A 48 -3.14 3.35 -7.61
N ALA A 49 -2.79 2.57 -6.60
CA ALA A 49 -2.21 1.25 -6.76
C ALA A 49 -3.19 0.21 -6.21
N VAL A 50 -3.11 -1.00 -6.75
CA VAL A 50 -3.94 -2.13 -6.31
C VAL A 50 -3.06 -3.20 -5.73
N ILE A 51 -3.42 -3.70 -4.56
CA ILE A 51 -2.76 -4.86 -3.97
C ILE A 51 -3.15 -6.10 -4.78
N VAL A 52 -2.17 -6.79 -5.36
CA VAL A 52 -2.41 -7.96 -6.20
C VAL A 52 -2.25 -9.24 -5.39
N THR A 53 -1.16 -9.37 -4.64
CA THR A 53 -0.85 -10.58 -3.87
C THR A 53 0.10 -10.27 -2.72
N HIS A 54 -0.05 -10.97 -1.59
CA HIS A 54 0.93 -10.99 -0.50
C HIS A 54 1.80 -12.24 -0.57
N ASP A 55 3.12 -12.07 -0.47
CA ASP A 55 4.10 -13.14 -0.30
C ASP A 55 4.56 -13.07 1.17
N GLU A 56 3.87 -13.82 2.03
CA GLU A 56 4.11 -13.85 3.48
C GLU A 56 5.49 -14.42 3.81
N ASP A 57 5.95 -15.43 3.06
CA ASP A 57 7.26 -16.06 3.24
C ASP A 57 8.42 -15.07 3.07
N LYS A 58 8.27 -14.11 2.15
CA LYS A 58 9.31 -13.09 1.88
C LYS A 58 9.02 -11.74 2.50
N GLY A 59 7.89 -11.57 3.19
CA GLY A 59 7.42 -10.29 3.73
C GLY A 59 7.29 -9.21 2.65
N LYS A 60 6.78 -9.59 1.46
CA LYS A 60 6.69 -8.70 0.30
C LYS A 60 5.28 -8.70 -0.30
N THR A 61 4.81 -7.53 -0.71
CA THR A 61 3.51 -7.34 -1.36
C THR A 61 3.75 -7.00 -2.82
N LYS A 62 3.03 -7.66 -3.72
CA LYS A 62 2.98 -7.28 -5.13
C LYS A 62 1.83 -6.30 -5.34
N ILE A 63 2.16 -5.11 -5.83
CA ILE A 63 1.19 -4.06 -6.17
C ILE A 63 1.17 -3.84 -7.68
N ARG A 64 0.01 -3.46 -8.21
CA ARG A 64 -0.13 -2.91 -9.56
C ARG A 64 -0.07 -1.40 -9.48
N LEU A 65 0.89 -0.81 -10.17
CA LEU A 65 1.07 0.63 -10.26
C LEU A 65 0.04 1.25 -11.22
N PRO A 66 -0.20 2.58 -11.14
CA PRO A 66 -1.09 3.28 -12.07
C PRO A 66 -0.65 3.16 -13.54
N SER A 67 0.65 2.94 -13.79
CA SER A 67 1.18 2.61 -15.14
C SER A 67 0.75 1.23 -15.68
N GLY A 68 0.08 0.41 -14.86
CA GLY A 68 -0.24 -0.98 -15.16
C GLY A 68 0.88 -1.98 -14.84
N SER A 69 2.09 -1.51 -14.55
CA SER A 69 3.23 -2.37 -14.21
C SER A 69 3.05 -3.02 -12.84
N LYS A 70 3.50 -4.27 -12.69
CA LYS A 70 3.54 -4.97 -11.39
C LYS A 70 4.86 -4.65 -10.69
N LYS A 71 4.81 -4.28 -9.41
CA LYS A 71 5.98 -4.00 -8.58
C LYS A 71 5.89 -4.79 -7.29
N THR A 72 7.01 -5.33 -6.84
CA THR A 72 7.11 -5.96 -5.52
C THR A 72 7.73 -4.96 -4.55
N VAL A 73 7.03 -4.70 -3.44
CA VAL A 73 7.44 -3.80 -2.36
C VAL A 73 7.43 -4.54 -1.02
N PRO A 74 8.14 -4.08 0.03
CA PRO A 74 8.06 -4.68 1.36
C PRO A 74 6.63 -4.60 1.94
N SER A 75 6.17 -5.61 2.67
CA SER A 75 4.81 -5.68 3.24
C SER A 75 4.65 -5.05 4.63
N ALA A 76 5.76 -4.64 5.25
CA ALA A 76 5.93 -4.30 6.68
C ALA A 76 4.73 -3.73 7.40
#